data_AF-A0A8S0QVV6-F1
#
_entry.id   AF-A0A8S0QVV6-F1
#
_cell.length_a   1.000
_cell.length_b   1.000
_cell.length_c   1.000
_cell.angle_alpha   90.00
_cell.angle_beta   90.00
_cell.angle_gamma   90.00
#
_symmetry.space_group_name_H-M   'P 1'
#
loop_
_entity.id
_entity.type
_entity.pdbx_description
1 polymer ?
#
loop_
_entity_poly.entity_id
_entity_poly.type
_entity_poly.pdbx_seq_one_letter_code
_entity_poly.pdbx_strand_id
1 'polypeptide(L)'
;MMNNDRTNISVHSHVYQDTIFYNGKFYAVDFHGVVVVCDFDDTNGPKTTIIALALIETGDLYHKYLLESSEDLLLVSHLRKGLLFDDDEEVEEEDDVDDEEEEEEEGGDNEKDKSDVDGNDNVDED
;
A
#
# COMPACT_ATOMS: atom_id res chain seq x y z
N MET A 1 10.62 9.68 42.50
CA MET A 1 9.37 8.90 42.36
C MET A 1 8.74 9.33 41.06
N MET A 2 8.70 8.47 40.05
CA MET A 2 7.94 8.73 38.81
C MET A 2 6.52 8.27 39.08
N ASN A 3 5.57 9.20 39.14
CA ASN A 3 4.16 8.86 39.28
C ASN A 3 3.67 8.37 37.91
N ASN A 4 3.39 7.07 37.81
CA ASN A 4 2.71 6.49 36.67
C ASN A 4 1.20 6.77 36.80
N ASP A 5 0.81 8.02 36.57
CA ASP A 5 -0.61 8.37 36.43
C ASP A 5 -1.08 7.85 35.07
N ARG A 6 -1.63 6.64 35.09
CA ARG A 6 -2.21 5.98 33.92
C ARG A 6 -3.54 6.64 33.62
N THR A 7 -3.55 7.65 32.76
CA THR A 7 -4.76 8.37 32.37
C THR A 7 -5.67 7.46 31.55
N ASN A 8 -6.87 7.20 32.07
CA ASN A 8 -7.87 6.37 31.40
C ASN A 8 -8.56 7.21 30.31
N ILE A 9 -8.40 6.83 29.05
CA ILE A 9 -9.00 7.54 27.91
C ILE A 9 -10.44 7.07 27.77
N SER A 10 -11.41 7.93 28.12
CA SER A 10 -12.84 7.68 27.87
C SER A 10 -13.17 8.01 26.42
N VAL A 11 -13.11 7.02 25.52
CA VAL A 11 -13.48 7.21 24.11
C VAL A 11 -14.96 6.92 23.90
N HIS A 12 -15.68 7.83 23.22
CA HIS A 12 -16.99 7.52 22.65
C HIS A 12 -16.77 6.49 21.54
N SER A 13 -17.17 5.24 21.78
CA SER A 13 -17.43 4.15 20.81
C SER A 13 -16.80 4.28 19.40
N HIS A 14 -15.46 4.33 19.33
CA HIS A 14 -14.74 4.16 18.07
C HIS A 14 -13.62 3.15 18.34
N VAL A 15 -13.78 1.93 17.83
CA VAL A 15 -12.70 0.94 17.83
C VAL A 15 -11.65 1.42 16.84
N TYR A 16 -10.52 1.92 17.35
CA TYR A 16 -9.40 2.35 16.53
C TYR A 16 -8.70 1.13 15.92
N GLN A 17 -8.48 1.16 14.61
CA GLN A 17 -7.78 0.10 13.89
C GLN A 17 -6.27 0.34 13.82
N ASP A 18 -5.85 1.60 13.72
CA ASP A 18 -4.44 1.97 13.66
C ASP A 18 -4.17 3.34 14.29
N THR A 19 -2.91 3.54 14.71
CA THR A 19 -2.40 4.78 15.30
C THR A 19 -0.97 5.04 14.84
N ILE A 20 -0.64 6.30 14.54
CA ILE A 20 0.72 6.71 14.13
C ILE A 20 1.13 8.02 14.83
N PHE A 21 2.44 8.19 15.04
CA PHE A 21 3.03 9.47 15.39
C PHE A 21 3.66 10.10 14.16
N TYR A 22 3.14 11.24 13.72
CA TYR A 22 3.56 11.93 12.50
C TYR A 22 3.60 13.43 12.77
N ASN A 23 4.62 14.12 12.28
CA ASN A 23 4.79 15.58 12.43
C ASN A 23 4.51 16.13 13.87
N GLY A 24 5.01 15.43 14.88
CA GLY A 24 4.88 15.84 16.29
C GLY A 24 3.52 15.56 16.95
N LYS A 25 2.61 14.84 16.29
CA LYS A 25 1.25 14.56 16.77
C LYS A 25 0.88 13.09 16.63
N PHE A 26 -0.04 12.65 17.49
CA PHE A 26 -0.64 11.31 17.38
C PHE A 26 -1.91 11.38 16.54
N TYR A 27 -2.04 10.45 15.62
CA TYR A 27 -3.21 10.25 14.80
C TYR A 27 -3.76 8.85 15.00
N ALA A 28 -5.07 8.72 14.86
CA ALA A 28 -5.75 7.44 14.94
C ALA A 28 -6.87 7.36 13.90
N VAL A 29 -7.13 6.17 13.39
CA VAL A 29 -8.26 5.91 12.48
C VAL A 29 -9.18 4.86 13.09
N ASP A 30 -10.48 5.14 13.08
CA ASP A 30 -11.48 4.19 13.54
C ASP A 30 -11.88 3.18 12.44
N PHE A 31 -12.68 2.18 12.82
CA PHE A 31 -13.15 1.17 11.88
C PHE A 31 -14.02 1.73 10.74
N HIS A 32 -14.67 2.88 10.92
CA HIS A 32 -15.44 3.55 9.86
C HIS A 32 -14.54 4.32 8.89
N GLY A 33 -13.29 4.64 9.26
CA GLY A 33 -12.35 5.46 8.50
C GLY A 33 -12.34 6.93 8.90
N VAL A 34 -12.89 7.27 10.06
CA VAL A 34 -12.77 8.61 10.66
C VAL A 34 -11.36 8.73 11.24
N VAL A 35 -10.62 9.73 10.75
CA VAL A 35 -9.28 10.05 11.26
C VAL A 35 -9.39 11.16 12.28
N VAL A 36 -8.77 10.94 13.44
CA VAL A 36 -8.66 11.91 14.52
C VAL A 36 -7.20 12.24 14.80
N VAL A 37 -6.98 13.46 15.29
CA VAL A 37 -5.75 13.83 15.99
C VAL A 37 -5.99 13.71 17.51
N CYS A 38 -5.03 13.13 18.22
CA CYS A 38 -5.07 12.94 19.66
C CYS A 38 -4.21 14.01 20.35
N ASP A 39 -4.83 14.78 21.23
CA ASP A 39 -4.15 15.73 22.11
C ASP A 39 -4.14 15.19 23.55
N PHE A 40 -2.95 15.21 24.15
CA PHE A 40 -2.72 14.78 25.53
C PHE A 40 -2.26 16.00 26.32
N ASP A 41 -3.22 16.70 26.92
CA ASP A 41 -2.96 17.84 27.82
C ASP A 41 -3.18 17.39 29.26
N ASP A 42 -2.16 17.55 30.11
CA ASP A 42 -2.18 17.19 31.53
C ASP A 42 -3.34 17.86 32.29
N THR A 43 -3.79 19.04 31.84
CA THR A 43 -4.85 19.79 32.52
C THR A 43 -6.26 19.37 32.13
N ASN A 44 -6.41 18.85 30.92
CA ASN A 44 -7.71 18.62 30.29
C ASN A 44 -8.00 17.14 30.01
N GLY A 45 -7.02 16.28 30.23
CA GLY A 45 -7.06 14.89 29.85
C GLY A 45 -6.97 14.67 28.34
N PRO A 46 -7.00 13.40 27.91
CA PRO A 46 -6.90 13.02 26.51
C PRO A 46 -8.14 13.49 25.74
N LYS A 47 -7.92 14.13 24.58
CA LYS A 47 -8.97 14.60 23.68
C LYS A 47 -8.66 14.16 22.26
N THR A 48 -9.71 13.94 21.48
CA THR A 48 -9.60 13.65 20.05
C THR A 48 -10.36 14.69 19.24
N THR A 49 -9.79 15.11 18.11
CA THR A 49 -10.44 16.01 17.15
C THR A 49 -10.49 15.33 15.79
N ILE A 50 -11.67 15.27 15.17
CA ILE A 50 -11.84 14.72 13.83
C ILE A 50 -11.15 15.64 12.82
N ILE A 51 -10.28 15.07 11.99
CA ILE A 51 -9.56 15.80 10.93
C ILE A 51 -9.96 15.33 9.53
N ALA A 52 -10.47 14.10 9.41
CA ALA A 52 -11.03 13.58 8.16
C ALA A 52 -12.19 12.63 8.45
N LEU A 53 -13.22 12.73 7.62
CA LEU A 53 -14.33 11.77 7.59
C LEU A 53 -14.04 10.72 6.52
N ALA A 54 -14.63 9.53 6.67
CA ALA A 54 -14.57 8.51 5.64
C ALA A 54 -15.31 8.99 4.38
N LEU A 55 -14.63 9.00 3.23
CA LEU A 55 -15.28 9.30 1.94
C LEU A 55 -16.28 8.22 1.54
N ILE A 56 -15.96 6.97 1.88
CA ILE A 56 -16.78 5.79 1.69
C ILE A 56 -16.69 5.03 2.99
N GLU A 57 -17.84 4.73 3.59
CA GLU A 57 -17.90 3.87 4.75
C GLU A 57 -17.45 2.47 4.32
N THR A 58 -16.16 2.21 4.53
CA THR A 58 -15.57 0.90 4.33
C THR A 58 -15.84 0.15 5.62
N GLY A 59 -16.91 -0.64 5.64
CA GLY A 59 -17.26 -1.46 6.80
C GLY A 59 -16.15 -2.46 7.18
N ASP A 60 -16.47 -3.37 8.09
CA ASP A 60 -15.51 -4.26 8.77
C ASP A 60 -14.70 -5.20 7.86
N LEU A 61 -14.98 -5.23 6.55
CA LEU A 61 -14.24 -5.96 5.53
C LEU A 61 -12.82 -5.42 5.30
N TYR A 62 -12.58 -4.14 5.58
CA TYR A 62 -11.29 -3.49 5.33
C TYR A 62 -10.56 -3.16 6.63
N HIS A 63 -9.30 -3.58 6.71
CA HIS A 63 -8.38 -3.09 7.71
C HIS A 63 -7.78 -1.77 7.22
N LYS A 64 -7.72 -0.78 8.10
CA LYS A 64 -7.22 0.56 7.78
C LYS A 64 -5.86 0.79 8.42
N TYR A 65 -4.96 1.40 7.66
CA TYR A 65 -3.62 1.73 8.09
C TYR A 65 -3.33 3.21 7.85
N LEU A 66 -2.68 3.83 8.82
CA LEU A 66 -2.09 5.15 8.67
C LEU A 66 -0.62 4.98 8.31
N LEU A 67 -0.22 5.56 7.18
CA LEU A 67 1.15 5.45 6.67
C LEU A 67 1.74 6.83 6.42
N GLU A 68 2.96 7.05 6.88
CA GLU A 68 3.76 8.18 6.44
C GLU A 68 4.50 7.82 5.15
N SER A 69 4.33 8.62 4.10
CA SER A 69 5.04 8.46 2.83
C SER A 69 5.27 9.81 2.18
N SER A 70 6.52 10.11 1.79
CA SER A 70 6.88 11.36 1.10
C SER A 70 6.41 12.63 1.84
N GLU A 71 6.57 12.66 3.16
CA GLU A 71 6.08 13.73 4.04
C GLU A 71 4.56 13.87 4.09
N ASP A 72 3.79 12.94 3.53
CA ASP A 72 2.33 12.92 3.61
C ASP A 72 1.84 11.83 4.57
N LEU A 73 0.69 12.08 5.21
CA LEU A 73 -0.04 11.09 5.99
C LEU A 73 -1.17 10.50 5.14
N LEU A 74 -1.05 9.22 4.82
CA LEU A 74 -1.96 8.48 3.97
C LEU A 74 -2.82 7.52 4.79
N LEU A 75 -4.09 7.40 4.40
CA LEU A 75 -4.98 6.35 4.88
C LEU A 75 -5.11 5.26 3.81
N VAL A 76 -4.63 4.06 4.11
CA VAL A 76 -4.68 2.91 3.21
C VAL A 76 -5.68 1.90 3.74
N SER A 77 -6.55 1.40 2.87
CA SER A 77 -7.50 0.32 3.21
C SER A 77 -7.07 -0.98 2.54
N HIS A 78 -7.01 -2.06 3.30
CA HIS A 78 -6.65 -3.40 2.85
C HIS A 78 -7.81 -4.36 3.10
N LEU A 79 -8.27 -5.04 2.05
CA LEU A 79 -9.34 -6.03 2.16
C LEU A 79 -8.88 -7.22 3.01
N ARG A 80 -9.65 -7.59 4.03
CA ARG A 80 -9.34 -8.72 4.90
C ARG A 80 -9.64 -10.02 4.15
N LYS A 81 -8.59 -10.72 3.70
CA LYS A 81 -8.70 -12.03 3.06
C LYS A 81 -9.40 -13.02 4.01
N GLY A 82 -10.45 -13.69 3.55
CA GLY A 82 -11.24 -14.66 4.33
C GLY A 82 -12.70 -14.28 4.63
N LEU A 83 -13.17 -13.10 4.20
CA LEU A 83 -14.60 -12.70 4.28
C LEU A 83 -15.30 -12.71 2.90
N LEU A 84 -14.66 -13.25 1.87
CA LEU A 84 -15.20 -13.34 0.51
C LEU A 84 -15.79 -14.72 0.17
N PHE A 85 -15.78 -15.67 1.10
CA PHE A 85 -16.25 -17.02 0.85
C PHE A 85 -17.30 -17.35 1.90
N ASP A 86 -18.56 -17.14 1.53
CA ASP A 86 -19.73 -17.85 2.03
C ASP A 86 -20.87 -17.52 1.04
N ASP A 87 -20.72 -17.99 -0.19
CA ASP A 87 -21.85 -18.52 -0.97
C ASP A 87 -21.27 -19.47 -2.03
N ASP A 88 -21.74 -20.70 -1.96
CA ASP A 88 -21.27 -21.90 -2.66
C ASP A 88 -21.16 -21.73 -4.19
N GLU A 89 -19.94 -21.78 -4.75
CA GLU A 89 -19.69 -22.47 -6.01
C GLU A 89 -18.30 -23.11 -5.95
N GLU A 90 -18.25 -24.44 -5.80
CA GLU A 90 -17.06 -25.24 -6.03
C GLU A 90 -16.70 -25.14 -7.52
N VAL A 91 -15.78 -24.23 -7.85
CA VAL A 91 -15.06 -24.28 -9.12
C VAL A 91 -13.87 -25.22 -8.90
N GLU A 92 -13.95 -26.42 -9.46
CA GLU A 92 -12.78 -27.28 -9.59
C GLU A 92 -11.79 -26.60 -10.55
N GLU A 93 -10.68 -26.11 -10.01
CA GLU A 93 -9.56 -25.59 -10.79
C GLU A 93 -8.83 -26.80 -11.40
N GLU A 94 -8.94 -27.01 -12.71
CA GLU A 94 -8.09 -27.96 -13.42
C GLU A 94 -6.69 -27.33 -13.63
N ASP A 95 -5.71 -27.85 -12.90
CA ASP A 95 -4.29 -27.53 -13.02
C ASP A 95 -3.71 -28.14 -14.33
N ASP A 96 -3.85 -27.45 -15.45
CA ASP A 96 -3.06 -27.74 -16.66
C ASP A 96 -1.69 -27.04 -16.56
N VAL A 97 -0.75 -27.71 -15.90
CA VAL A 97 0.67 -27.38 -15.93
C VAL A 97 1.25 -27.90 -17.26
N ASP A 98 1.31 -27.05 -18.28
CA ASP A 98 2.19 -27.30 -19.44
C ASP A 98 3.61 -26.85 -19.09
N ASP A 99 4.37 -27.83 -18.63
CA ASP A 99 5.81 -27.81 -18.36
C ASP A 99 6.55 -28.04 -19.69
N GLU A 100 6.93 -26.98 -20.40
CA GLU A 100 7.93 -27.09 -21.48
C GLU A 100 9.21 -26.36 -21.06
N GLU A 101 10.14 -27.16 -20.54
CA GLU A 101 11.52 -26.80 -20.23
C GLU A 101 12.34 -26.41 -21.48
N GLU A 102 13.41 -25.67 -21.20
CA GLU A 102 14.34 -24.94 -22.05
C GLU A 102 15.17 -25.79 -23.03
N GLU A 103 15.63 -25.17 -24.12
CA GLU A 103 16.90 -25.53 -24.77
C GLU A 103 17.62 -24.25 -25.20
N GLU A 104 18.73 -23.93 -24.52
CA GLU A 104 19.76 -23.02 -25.02
C GLU A 104 20.62 -23.74 -26.07
N GLU A 105 20.84 -23.12 -27.23
CA GLU A 105 21.91 -23.52 -28.15
C GLU A 105 22.69 -22.28 -28.59
N GLU A 106 23.87 -22.11 -27.97
CA GLU A 106 24.94 -21.28 -28.51
C GLU A 106 25.55 -21.91 -29.76
N GLY A 107 25.83 -21.08 -30.78
CA GLY A 107 27.03 -21.25 -31.59
C GLY A 107 26.83 -21.35 -33.11
N GLY A 108 27.72 -20.67 -33.83
CA GLY A 108 28.18 -21.14 -35.14
C GLY A 108 28.03 -20.16 -36.30
N ASP A 109 29.14 -19.48 -36.59
CA ASP A 109 29.41 -18.68 -37.79
C ASP A 109 28.95 -19.29 -39.12
N ASN A 110 28.51 -18.44 -40.05
CA ASN A 110 28.96 -18.57 -41.44
C ASN A 110 28.92 -17.25 -42.21
N GLU A 111 30.12 -16.88 -42.68
CA GLU A 111 30.43 -15.72 -43.51
C GLU A 111 29.94 -15.88 -44.98
N LYS A 112 29.89 -14.72 -45.68
CA LYS A 112 29.94 -14.49 -47.15
C LYS A 112 28.57 -14.64 -47.86
N ASP A 113 28.17 -13.77 -48.79
CA ASP A 113 28.95 -13.05 -49.80
C ASP A 113 28.08 -11.94 -50.46
N LYS A 114 28.71 -10.78 -50.72
CA LYS A 114 28.50 -9.80 -51.83
C LYS A 114 27.10 -9.31 -52.24
N SER A 115 26.94 -7.98 -52.23
CA SER A 115 27.14 -7.18 -53.46
C SER A 115 27.02 -5.67 -53.20
N ASP A 116 27.82 -4.94 -53.96
CA ASP A 116 28.17 -3.53 -53.89
C ASP A 116 27.00 -2.55 -54.09
N VAL A 117 27.00 -1.44 -53.33
CA VAL A 117 26.37 -0.18 -53.77
C VAL A 117 27.34 0.96 -53.50
N ASP A 118 27.95 1.43 -54.59
CA ASP A 118 28.67 2.70 -54.67
C ASP A 118 27.74 3.87 -54.36
N GLY A 119 28.22 4.79 -53.52
CA GLY A 119 27.49 6.01 -53.16
C GLY A 119 28.35 6.94 -52.32
N ASN A 120 29.51 7.30 -52.85
CA ASN A 120 30.36 8.36 -52.35
C ASN A 120 29.63 9.71 -52.49
N ASP A 121 29.52 10.48 -51.41
CA ASP A 121 29.70 11.94 -51.44
C ASP A 121 29.95 12.46 -50.02
N ASN A 122 31.22 12.74 -49.76
CA ASN A 122 31.68 13.58 -48.66
C ASN A 122 31.25 15.02 -48.93
N VAL A 123 30.70 15.68 -47.91
CA VAL A 123 30.93 17.11 -47.72
C VAL A 123 31.25 17.30 -46.24
N ASP A 124 32.55 17.35 -45.95
CA ASP A 124 33.07 18.08 -44.80
C ASP A 124 32.93 19.58 -45.12
N GLU A 125 32.57 20.39 -44.13
CA GLU A 125 33.34 21.56 -43.70
C GLU A 125 32.63 22.26 -42.52
N ASP A 126 33.36 22.28 -41.40
CA ASP A 126 33.41 23.24 -40.27
C ASP A 126 32.23 24.18 -39.94
#